data_AF-A0A9P9N9W1-F1
#
_entry.id   AF-A0A9P9N9W1-F1
#
_cell.length_a   1.000
_cell.length_b   1.000
_cell.length_c   1.000
_cell.angle_alpha   90.00
_cell.angle_beta   90.00
_cell.angle_gamma   90.00
#
_symmetry.space_group_name_H-M   'P 1'
#
loop_
_entity.id
_entity.type
_entity.pdbx_description
1 polymer ?
#
loop_
_entity_poly.entity_id
_entity_poly.type
_entity_poly.pdbx_seq_one_letter_code
_entity_poly.pdbx_strand_id
1 'polypeptide(L)'
;MSQATPVRIILQYRERAFQSIKTIINAFFKWRDIQPLEDYCVHICSNPPSSRLYLVLDLYCKTYPNLDLNNLDLEVFKVSGVDHCALPLLRLNETNYI
;
A
#
# COMPACT_ATOMS: atom_id res chain seq x y z
N MET A 1 9.39 -6.68 -24.30
CA MET A 1 8.56 -6.93 -23.12
C MET A 1 8.88 -5.82 -22.12
N SER A 2 7.90 -5.03 -21.70
CA SER A 2 8.12 -4.02 -20.66
C SER A 2 8.46 -4.74 -19.36
N GLN A 3 9.67 -4.57 -18.84
CA GLN A 3 10.00 -5.07 -17.51
C GLN A 3 9.03 -4.44 -16.51
N ALA A 4 8.43 -5.27 -15.66
CA ALA A 4 7.63 -4.79 -14.55
C ALA A 4 8.53 -4.04 -13.57
N THR A 5 8.22 -2.77 -13.30
CA THR A 5 8.98 -1.94 -12.36
C THR A 5 8.49 -2.21 -10.94
N PRO A 6 9.36 -2.67 -10.03
CA PRO A 6 9.01 -2.78 -8.61
C PRO A 6 8.62 -1.42 -8.03
N VAL A 7 7.57 -1.39 -7.21
CA VAL A 7 7.08 -0.16 -6.57
C VAL A 7 6.61 -0.49 -5.16
N ARG A 8 6.87 0.44 -4.24
CA ARG A 8 6.41 0.38 -2.85
C ARG A 8 5.22 1.29 -2.66
N ILE A 9 4.09 0.72 -2.26
CA ILE A 9 2.86 1.45 -1.98
C ILE A 9 2.61 1.48 -0.48
N ILE A 10 2.41 2.67 0.08
CA ILE A 10 2.06 2.87 1.48
C ILE A 10 0.59 3.30 1.57
N LEU A 11 -0.26 2.43 2.10
CA LEU A 11 -1.65 2.76 2.43
C LEU A 11 -1.73 3.17 3.91
N GLN A 12 -1.84 4.47 4.15
CA GLN A 12 -2.06 5.02 5.48
C GLN A 12 -3.54 4.90 5.84
N TYR A 13 -3.86 4.17 6.91
CA TYR A 13 -5.23 4.04 7.39
C TYR A 13 -5.35 4.41 8.87
N ARG A 14 -6.50 4.96 9.24
CA ARG A 14 -6.84 5.15 10.66
C ARG A 14 -7.34 3.84 11.21
N GLU A 15 -6.93 3.54 12.43
CA GLU A 15 -7.36 2.40 13.24
C GLU A 15 -8.86 2.53 13.55
N ARG A 16 -9.72 2.31 12.55
CA ARG A 16 -11.14 2.03 12.75
C ARG A 16 -11.33 0.54 12.58
N ALA A 17 -11.88 -0.02 13.65
CA ALA A 17 -12.23 -1.42 13.86
C ALA A 17 -12.55 -2.21 12.57
N PHE A 18 -11.78 -3.27 12.33
CA PHE A 18 -12.14 -4.47 11.56
C PHE A 18 -12.32 -4.39 10.03
N GLN A 19 -11.56 -3.60 9.29
CA GLN A 19 -11.39 -3.90 7.86
C GLN A 19 -10.32 -5.00 7.70
N SER A 20 -10.71 -6.12 7.07
CA SER A 20 -9.73 -7.17 6.77
C SER A 20 -8.65 -6.59 5.82
N ILE A 21 -7.38 -6.89 6.09
CA ILE A 21 -6.25 -6.45 5.23
C ILE A 21 -6.52 -6.82 3.77
N LYS A 22 -7.06 -8.02 3.54
CA LYS A 22 -7.49 -8.51 2.22
C LYS A 22 -8.51 -7.59 1.56
N THR A 23 -9.47 -7.04 2.29
CA THR A 23 -10.46 -6.07 1.77
C THR A 23 -9.77 -4.79 1.31
N ILE A 24 -8.83 -4.26 2.09
CA ILE A 24 -8.09 -3.03 1.75
C ILE A 24 -7.26 -3.24 0.48
N ILE A 25 -6.54 -4.36 0.40
CA ILE A 25 -5.70 -4.72 -0.75
C ILE A 25 -6.55 -4.94 -2.01
N ASN A 26 -7.66 -5.68 -1.90
CA ASN A 26 -8.56 -5.91 -3.04
C ASN A 26 -9.19 -4.60 -3.53
N ALA A 27 -9.58 -3.72 -2.62
CA ALA A 27 -10.10 -2.40 -2.97
C ALA A 27 -9.02 -1.55 -3.67
N PHE A 28 -7.76 -1.63 -3.23
CA PHE A 28 -6.64 -0.96 -3.88
C PHE A 28 -6.42 -1.46 -5.31
N PHE A 29 -6.32 -2.78 -5.52
CA PHE A 29 -6.13 -3.35 -6.85
C PHE A 29 -7.29 -3.02 -7.79
N LYS A 30 -8.53 -3.12 -7.30
CA LYS A 30 -9.72 -2.72 -8.04
C LYS A 30 -9.69 -1.23 -8.43
N TRP A 31 -9.25 -0.35 -7.53
CA TRP A 31 -9.13 1.07 -7.82
C TRP A 31 -8.04 1.37 -8.85
N ARG A 32 -6.89 0.67 -8.77
CA ARG A 32 -5.80 0.80 -9.74
C ARG A 32 -6.13 0.22 -11.11
N ASP A 33 -7.24 -0.52 -11.24
CA ASP A 33 -7.58 -1.34 -12.40
C ASP A 33 -6.45 -2.31 -12.78
N ILE A 34 -5.77 -2.85 -11.76
CA ILE A 34 -4.70 -3.83 -11.90
C ILE A 34 -5.21 -5.17 -11.38
N GLN A 35 -4.97 -6.25 -12.14
CA GLN A 35 -5.28 -7.60 -11.68
C GLN A 35 -4.52 -7.89 -10.37
N PRO A 36 -5.16 -8.52 -9.37
CA PRO A 36 -4.47 -8.92 -8.15
C PRO A 36 -3.23 -9.75 -8.51
N LEU A 37 -2.06 -9.18 -8.29
CA LEU A 37 -0.80 -9.89 -8.49
C LEU A 37 -0.68 -10.92 -7.36
N GLU A 38 -0.15 -12.11 -7.60
CA GLU A 38 0.32 -12.97 -6.51
C GLU A 38 1.74 -12.62 -6.06
N ASP A 39 2.39 -11.76 -6.84
CA ASP A 39 3.75 -11.31 -6.65
C ASP A 39 3.78 -9.96 -5.91
N TYR A 40 3.36 -9.99 -4.64
CA TYR A 40 3.49 -8.86 -3.73
C TYR A 40 3.75 -9.32 -2.31
N CYS A 41 4.36 -8.43 -1.53
CA CYS A 41 4.64 -8.61 -0.12
C CYS A 41 3.88 -7.54 0.68
N VAL A 42 3.33 -7.93 1.84
CA VAL A 42 2.53 -7.04 2.69
C VAL A 42 3.20 -6.90 4.04
N HIS A 43 3.44 -5.66 4.46
CA HIS A 43 3.96 -5.34 5.78
C HIS A 43 2.99 -4.39 6.50
N ILE A 44 2.73 -4.67 7.78
CA ILE A 44 1.96 -3.78 8.64
C ILE A 44 2.96 -3.02 9.51
N CYS A 45 3.00 -1.71 9.34
CA CYS A 45 3.81 -0.83 10.17
C CYS A 45 2.89 0.02 11.04
N SER A 46 3.31 0.25 12.27
CA SER A 46 2.67 1.24 13.14
C SER A 46 3.65 2.39 13.36
N ASN A 47 3.15 3.62 13.43
CA ASN A 47 3.94 4.74 13.90
C ASN A 47 3.44 5.10 15.32
N PRO A 48 4.12 4.62 16.38
CA PRO A 48 3.66 4.71 17.77
C PRO A 48 3.19 6.10 18.19
N PRO A 49 3.89 7.22 17.90
CA PRO A 49 3.44 8.56 18.29
C PRO A 49 2.19 9.07 17.57
N SER A 50 1.71 8.42 16.50
CA SER A 50 0.57 8.91 15.70
C SER A 50 -0.70 8.06 15.77
N SER A 51 -0.66 6.90 16.42
CA SER A 51 -1.73 5.87 16.38
C SER A 51 -2.20 5.54 14.95
N ARG A 52 -1.35 5.77 13.94
CA ARG A 52 -1.62 5.45 12.54
C ARG A 52 -1.00 4.12 12.21
N LEU A 53 -1.75 3.32 11.46
CA LEU A 53 -1.28 2.09 10.86
C LEU A 53 -1.03 2.34 9.37
N TYR A 54 0.02 1.69 8.87
CA TYR A 54 0.46 1.75 7.49
C TYR A 54 0.48 0.33 6.96
N LEU A 55 -0.17 0.12 5.83
CA LEU A 55 -0.01 -1.10 5.05
C LEU A 55 0.98 -0.80 3.93
N VAL A 56 2.15 -1.43 3.97
CA VAL A 56 3.16 -1.34 2.92
C VAL A 56 2.96 -2.54 1.98
N LEU A 57 2.78 -2.26 0.69
CA LEU A 57 2.72 -3.25 -0.38
C LEU A 57 3.92 -3.09 -1.30
N ASP A 58 4.76 -4.10 -1.36
CA ASP A 58 5.88 -4.16 -2.30
C ASP A 58 5.48 -5.04 -3.48
N LEU A 59 5.28 -4.44 -4.65
CA LEU A 59 4.93 -5.18 -5.87
C LEU A 59 6.18 -5.79 -6.52
N TYR A 60 6.02 -6.97 -7.11
CA TYR A 60 7.06 -7.74 -7.79
C TYR A 60 8.19 -8.26 -6.89
N CYS A 61 7.93 -8.42 -5.58
CA CYS A 61 8.94 -8.82 -4.60
C CYS A 61 9.53 -10.24 -4.83
N LYS A 62 8.75 -11.18 -5.39
CA LYS A 62 9.19 -12.54 -5.76
C LYS A 62 9.95 -12.55 -7.08
N THR A 63 9.57 -11.69 -8.04
CA THR A 63 10.32 -11.55 -9.29
C THR A 63 11.68 -10.87 -9.04
N TYR A 64 11.78 -9.98 -8.06
CA TYR A 64 13.00 -9.25 -7.71
C TYR A 64 13.40 -9.44 -6.24
N PRO A 65 13.86 -10.64 -5.83
CA PRO A 65 14.12 -10.97 -4.42
C PRO A 65 15.32 -10.25 -3.80
N ASN A 66 16.26 -9.75 -4.61
CA ASN A 66 17.47 -9.04 -4.15
C ASN A 66 17.34 -7.52 -4.27
N LEU A 67 16.12 -7.01 -4.48
CA LEU A 67 15.91 -5.58 -4.65
C LEU A 67 16.11 -4.85 -3.33
N ASP A 68 16.91 -3.79 -3.35
CA ASP A 68 17.02 -2.90 -2.20
C ASP A 68 15.73 -2.11 -2.05
N LEU A 69 14.98 -2.47 -1.01
CA LEU A 69 13.70 -1.87 -0.65
C LEU A 69 13.79 -0.36 -0.37
N ASN A 70 14.97 0.17 -0.06
CA ASN A 70 15.19 1.61 0.15
C ASN A 70 15.25 2.41 -1.15
N ASN A 71 15.50 1.74 -2.29
CA ASN A 71 15.60 2.36 -3.61
C ASN A 71 14.34 2.16 -4.46
N LEU A 72 13.25 1.72 -3.84
CA LEU A 72 11.95 1.56 -4.49
C LEU A 72 11.25 2.90 -4.67
N ASP A 73 10.59 3.09 -5.82
CA ASP A 73 9.65 4.19 -6.00
C ASP A 73 8.53 4.09 -4.95
N LEU A 74 8.26 5.19 -4.25
CA LEU A 74 7.32 5.27 -3.15
C LEU A 74 6.02 5.94 -3.59
N GLU A 75 4.90 5.25 -3.37
CA GLU A 75 3.56 5.79 -3.58
C GLU A 75 2.74 5.77 -2.30
N VAL A 76 2.41 6.94 -1.77
CA VAL A 76 1.65 7.03 -0.52
C VAL A 76 0.20 7.42 -0.81
N PHE A 77 -0.72 6.61 -0.27
CA PHE A 77 -2.15 6.88 -0.34
C PHE A 77 -2.79 6.86 1.04
N LYS A 78 -3.73 7.78 1.24
CA LYS A 78 -4.57 7.80 2.43
C LYS A 78 -5.87 7.02 2.19
N VAL A 79 -6.16 6.10 3.09
CA VAL A 79 -7.41 5.33 3.14
C VAL A 79 -8.39 6.06 4.06
N SER A 80 -9.53 6.50 3.52
CA SER A 80 -10.62 7.06 4.31
C SER A 80 -11.78 6.08 4.40
N GLY A 81 -12.20 5.73 5.62
CA GLY A 81 -13.37 4.89 5.82
C GLY A 81 -14.65 5.71 5.71
N VAL A 82 -15.38 5.53 4.63
CA VAL A 82 -16.81 5.88 4.53
C VAL A 82 -17.49 4.59 4.12
N ASP A 83 -18.53 4.21 4.85
CA ASP A 83 -19.35 3.02 4.62
C ASP A 83 -19.46 2.69 3.12
N HIS A 84 -19.13 1.44 2.78
CA HIS A 84 -18.95 0.92 1.41
C HIS A 84 -17.67 1.35 0.69
N CYS A 85 -16.52 0.75 1.08
CA CYS A 85 -15.31 0.48 0.27
C CYS A 85 -15.07 1.35 -0.99
N ALA A 86 -15.23 2.65 -0.90
CA ALA A 86 -14.72 3.61 -1.85
C ALA A 86 -13.45 4.14 -1.20
N LEU A 87 -12.31 3.83 -1.79
CA LEU A 87 -11.05 4.44 -1.42
C LEU A 87 -10.92 5.75 -2.23
N PRO A 88 -11.29 6.93 -1.73
CA PRO A 88 -10.76 8.16 -2.30
C PRO A 88 -9.30 8.23 -1.85
N LEU A 89 -8.43 7.57 -2.62
CA LEU A 89 -7.00 7.62 -2.40
C LEU A 89 -6.52 9.03 -2.76
N LEU A 90 -6.32 9.86 -1.73
CA LEU A 90 -5.60 11.10 -1.89
C LEU A 90 -4.11 10.74 -1.95
N ARG A 91 -3.47 10.98 -3.10
CA ARG A 91 -2.02 10.86 -3.26
C ARG A 91 -1.38 11.91 -2.35
N LEU A 92 -0.59 11.46 -1.38
CA LEU A 92 0.15 12.37 -0.52
C LEU A 92 1.51 12.61 -1.15
N ASN A 93 1.88 13.89 -1.25
CA ASN A 93 3.19 14.32 -1.69
C ASN A 93 4.14 14.05 -0.51
N GLU A 94 5.29 13.45 -0.80
CA GLU A 94 6.28 13.01 0.19
C GLU A 94 6.69 14.18 1.09
N THR A 95 6.17 14.22 2.32
CA THR A 95 6.76 15.06 3.36
C THR A 95 6.59 14.34 4.69
N ASN A 96 7.68 13.72 5.12
CA ASN A 96 7.89 13.02 6.39
C ASN A 96 7.25 11.63 6.49
N TYR A 97 7.96 10.64 5.94
CA TYR A 97 7.89 9.26 6.40
C TYR A 97 9.28 8.85 6.89
N ILE A 98 9.42 8.74 8.21
CA ILE A 98 10.54 8.14 8.96
C ILE A 98 10.02 6.81 9.50
#